data_AF-A0ABC8LUD9-F1
#
_entry.id   AF-A0ABC8LUD9-F1
#
_cell.length_a   1.000
_cell.length_b   1.000
_cell.length_c   1.000
_cell.angle_alpha   90.00
_cell.angle_beta   90.00
_cell.angle_gamma   90.00
#
_symmetry.space_group_name_H-M   'P 1'
#
loop_
_entity.id
_entity.type
_entity.pdbx_description
1 polymer ?
#
loop_
_entity_poly.entity_id
_entity_poly.type
_entity_poly.pdbx_seq_one_letter_code
_entity_poly.pdbx_strand_id
1 'polypeptide(L)' 'MAELTRHTSRVLYMAQSPDGCTVASAAGDETLRFWDVFESPETVKKADRKAAHEPFSYVNRRIR' A
#
# COMPACT_ATOMS: atom_id res chain seq x y z
N MET A 1 -12.89 3.71 17.86
CA MET A 1 -11.45 3.63 18.13
C MET A 1 -10.98 2.24 17.76
N ALA A 2 -9.94 2.12 16.94
CA ALA A 2 -9.33 0.84 16.58
C ALA A 2 -7.90 0.81 17.14
N GLU A 3 -7.45 -0.35 17.60
CA GLU A 3 -6.13 -0.54 18.22
C GLU A 3 -5.28 -1.51 17.39
N LEU A 4 -4.01 -1.17 17.17
CA LEU A 4 -3.08 -1.93 16.33
C LEU A 4 -2.09 -2.71 17.19
N THR A 5 -2.52 -3.85 17.72
CA THR A 5 -1.82 -4.62 18.77
C THR A 5 -0.95 -5.75 18.21
N ARG A 6 0.10 -5.43 17.43
CA ARG A 6 1.06 -6.47 16.97
C ARG A 6 2.50 -6.33 17.45
N HIS A 7 2.88 -5.17 17.97
CA HIS A 7 4.20 -5.03 18.56
C HIS A 7 4.24 -5.70 19.93
N THR A 8 5.29 -6.48 20.18
CA THR A 8 5.49 -7.19 21.46
C THR A 8 6.31 -6.37 22.45
N SER A 9 6.91 -5.28 21.97
CA SER A 9 7.70 -4.33 22.76
C SER A 9 7.23 -2.89 22.49
N ARG A 10 7.82 -1.92 23.19
CA ARG A 10 7.48 -0.50 23.04
C ARG A 10 7.76 -0.03 21.62
N VAL A 11 6.79 0.65 21.03
CA VAL A 11 7.00 1.44 19.81
C VAL A 11 7.90 2.62 20.16
N LEU A 12 8.98 2.77 19.40
CA LEU A 12 10.00 3.78 19.61
C LEU A 12 9.88 4.93 18.60
N TYR A 13 9.36 4.63 17.40
CA TYR A 13 9.23 5.61 16.33
C TYR A 13 8.00 5.34 15.46
N MET A 14 7.45 6.39 14.87
CA MET A 14 6.35 6.35 13.93
C MET A 14 6.57 7.36 12.81
N ALA A 15 6.22 6.99 11.58
CA ALA A 15 6.18 7.87 10.42
C ALA A 15 4.91 7.63 9.60
N GLN A 16 4.36 8.70 9.04
CA GLN A 16 3.25 8.62 8.10
C GLN A 16 3.77 8.82 6.68
N SER A 17 3.22 8.08 5.73
CA SER A 17 3.51 8.28 4.33
C SER A 17 2.93 9.62 3.83
N PRO A 18 3.53 10.27 2.82
CA PRO A 18 3.07 11.59 2.33
C PRO A 18 1.65 11.59 1.74
N ASP A 19 1.21 10.44 1.23
CA ASP A 19 -0.16 10.19 0.76
C ASP A 19 -1.16 9.94 1.91
N GLY A 20 -0.67 9.88 3.15
CA GLY A 20 -1.48 9.78 4.36
C GLY A 20 -2.08 8.40 4.61
N CYS A 21 -2.00 7.47 3.66
CA CYS A 21 -2.71 6.19 3.69
C CYS A 21 -2.05 5.14 4.59
N THR A 22 -0.72 5.18 4.69
CA THR A 22 0.06 4.16 5.40
C THR A 22 0.84 4.78 6.57
N VAL A 23 0.87 4.06 7.69
CA VAL A 23 1.68 4.39 8.86
C VAL A 23 2.73 3.31 9.05
N ALA A 24 3.98 3.72 9.23
CA ALA A 24 5.08 2.84 9.60
C ALA A 24 5.38 2.97 11.09
N SER A 25 5.53 1.85 11.80
CA SER A 25 5.91 1.81 13.21
C SER A 25 7.15 0.95 13.43
N ALA A 26 8.10 1.48 14.22
CA ALA A 26 9.32 0.79 14.65
C ALA A 26 9.26 0.53 16.15
N ALA A 27 9.55 -0.69 16.58
CA ALA A 27 9.52 -1.05 17.99
C ALA A 27 10.80 -1.75 18.45
N GLY A 28 10.98 -1.83 19.76
CA GLY A 28 12.07 -2.56 20.39
C GLY A 28 11.94 -4.08 20.29
N ASP A 29 10.96 -4.59 19.54
CA ASP A 29 10.83 -6.02 19.20
C ASP A 29 11.63 -6.37 17.93
N GLU A 30 12.49 -5.45 17.48
CA GLU A 30 13.32 -5.55 16.29
C GLU A 30 12.50 -5.66 15.00
N THR A 31 11.23 -5.22 15.02
CA THR A 31 10.36 -5.21 13.84
C THR A 31 9.96 -3.82 13.40
N LEU A 32 9.76 -3.70 12.08
CA LEU A 32 9.08 -2.60 11.41
C LEU A 32 7.75 -3.13 10.87
N ARG A 33 6.66 -2.41 11.14
CA ARG A 33 5.32 -2.76 10.65
C ARG A 33 4.71 -1.62 9.86
N PHE A 34 3.96 -1.97 8.82
CA PHE A 34 3.17 -1.06 8.01
C PHE A 34 1.70 -1.29 8.27
N TRP A 35 0.95 -0.20 8.37
CA TRP A 35 -0.47 -0.19 8.64
C TRP A 35 -1.15 0.67 7.58
N ASP A 36 -2.02 0.05 6.80
CA ASP A 36 -2.92 0.80 5.92
C ASP A 36 -4.09 1.29 6.78
N VAL A 37 -4.00 2.55 7.19
CA VAL A 37 -4.96 3.18 8.12
C VAL A 37 -6.11 3.83 7.37
N PHE A 38 -5.83 4.33 6.16
CA PHE A 38 -6.82 4.93 5.28
C PHE A 38 -6.79 4.25 3.93
N GLU A 39 -7.97 4.03 3.36
CA GLU A 39 -8.07 3.50 2.02
C GLU A 39 -7.62 4.57 1.01
N SER A 40 -6.58 4.24 0.25
CA SER A 40 -6.13 5.11 -0.84
C SER A 40 -7.21 5.15 -1.93
N PRO A 41 -7.49 6.29 -2.57
CA PRO A 41 -8.40 6.31 -3.72
C PRO A 41 -7.90 5.47 -4.92
N GLU A 42 -6.64 5.00 -4.88
CA GLU A 42 -6.02 4.14 -5.91
C GLU A 42 -6.40 2.65 -5.81
N THR A 43 -6.83 2.15 -4.64
CA THR A 43 -7.20 0.73 -4.50
C THR A 43 -8.45 0.38 -5.28
N VAL A 44 -9.33 1.37 -5.53
CA VAL A 44 -10.44 1.26 -6.48
C VAL A 44 -9.95 0.98 -7.91
N LYS A 45 -8.75 1.45 -8.30
CA LYS A 45 -8.18 1.27 -9.66
C LYS A 45 -7.26 0.05 -9.81
N LYS A 46 -6.89 -0.65 -8.73
CA LYS A 46 -6.03 -1.85 -8.80
C LYS A 46 -6.82 -3.15 -8.93
N ALA A 47 -8.10 -3.17 -8.57
CA ALA A 47 -8.98 -4.31 -8.84
C ALA A 47 -9.15 -4.56 -10.36
N ASP A 48 -9.20 -3.49 -11.16
CA ASP A 48 -9.32 -3.61 -12.63
C ASP A 48 -8.02 -3.95 -13.36
N ARG A 49 -6.84 -3.73 -12.76
CA ARG A 49 -5.53 -3.98 -13.39
C ARG A 49 -5.02 -5.42 -13.27
N LYS A 50 -5.77 -6.33 -12.61
CA LYS A 50 -5.45 -7.77 -12.64
C LYS A 50 -5.97 -8.53 -13.86
N ALA A 51 -6.73 -7.88 -14.75
CA ALA A 51 -7.21 -8.50 -15.99
C ALA A 51 -6.29 -8.28 -17.21
N ALA A 52 -5.26 -7.41 -17.13
CA ALA A 52 -4.52 -6.95 -18.31
C ALA A 52 -3.05 -7.41 -18.36
N HIS A 53 -2.72 -8.63 -17.90
CA HIS A 53 -1.52 -9.30 -18.39
C HIS A 53 -1.85 -9.86 -19.79
N GLU A 54 -1.86 -8.97 -20.79
CA GLU A 54 -1.82 -9.36 -22.20
C GLU A 54 -0.59 -8.69 -22.83
N PRO A 55 0.41 -9.46 -23.32
CA PRO A 55 1.71 -8.91 -23.66
C PRO A 55 1.77 -8.06 -24.95
N PHE A 56 0.66 -7.83 -25.67
CA PHE A 56 0.69 -7.21 -27.01
C PHE A 56 -0.44 -6.21 -27.30
N SER A 57 -0.82 -5.33 -26.36
CA SER A 57 -1.85 -4.30 -26.62
C SER A 57 -1.38 -3.07 -27.41
N TYR A 58 -0.08 -2.95 -27.74
CA TYR A 58 0.46 -1.73 -28.40
C TYR A 58 0.47 -1.75 -29.93
N VAL A 59 -0.14 -2.74 -30.61
CA VAL A 59 -0.18 -2.77 -32.08
C VAL A 59 -1.59 -2.50 -32.60
N ASN A 60 -2.08 -1.28 -32.38
CA ASN A 60 -3.09 -0.72 -33.29
C ASN A 60 -2.35 -0.12 -34.49
N ARG A 61 -2.16 -0.98 -35.50
CA ARG A 61 -1.64 -0.64 -36.82
C ARG A 61 -2.60 0.36 -37.48
N ARG A 62 -2.32 1.66 -37.33
CA ARG A 62 -2.96 2.69 -38.17
C ARG A 62 -2.47 2.51 -39.60
N ILE A 63 -3.32 1.98 -40.47
CA ILE A 63 -3.16 2.10 -41.92
C ILE A 63 -4.04 3.28 -42.35
N ARG A 64 -3.44 4.20 -43.11
CA ARG A 64 -4.08 5.36 -43.71
C ARG A 64 -5.11 4.97 -44.75
#